data_AF-V4XCQ1-F1
#
_entry.id   AF-V4XCQ1-F1
#
_cell.length_a   1.000
_cell.length_b   1.000
_cell.length_c   1.000
_cell.angle_alpha   90.00
_cell.angle_beta   90.00
_cell.angle_gamma   90.00
#
_symmetry.space_group_name_H-M   'P 1'
#
loop_
_entity.id
_entity.type
_entity.pdbx_description
1 polymer ?
#
loop_
_entity_poly.entity_id
_entity_poly.type
_entity_poly.pdbx_seq_one_letter_code
_entity_poly.pdbx_strand_id
1 'polypeptide(L)' 'MWLTKYGNRYDKDSFRTVFRNVAEEAGFDLENRDLSPYSIRHSTGNYAEAEGGLATAAKQLRHKSKQTTRKYSHS' A
#
# COMPACT_ATOMS: atom_id res chain seq x y z
N MET A 1 -5.45 12.96 -5.11
CA MET A 1 -4.11 13.51 -4.75
C MET A 1 -4.08 13.66 -3.24
N TRP A 2 -3.02 13.22 -2.55
CA TRP A 2 -2.95 13.33 -1.09
C TRP A 2 -2.35 14.68 -0.70
N LEU A 3 -3.11 15.48 0.03
CA LEU A 3 -2.78 16.85 0.40
C LEU A 3 -2.84 17.02 1.91
N THR A 4 -1.91 17.82 2.44
CA THR A 4 -1.97 18.34 3.79
C THR A 4 -3.16 19.30 3.94
N LYS A 5 -3.51 19.63 5.19
CA LYS A 5 -4.55 20.65 5.49
C LYS A 5 -4.26 22.04 4.90
N TYR A 6 -3.04 22.29 4.44
CA TYR A 6 -2.61 23.55 3.81
C TYR A 6 -2.56 23.46 2.27
N GLY A 7 -2.99 22.35 1.66
CA GLY A 7 -2.97 22.15 0.21
C GLY A 7 -1.62 21.69 -0.37
N ASN A 8 -0.56 21.60 0.45
CA ASN A 8 0.71 21.04 0.03
C ASN A 8 0.60 19.52 -0.17
N ARG A 9 1.29 18.95 -1.17
CA ARG A 9 1.32 17.50 -1.38
C ARG A 9 2.15 16.82 -0.30
N TYR A 10 1.70 15.66 0.13
CA TYR A 10 2.56 14.74 0.86
C TYR A 10 3.65 14.18 -0.07
N ASP A 11 4.87 14.11 0.43
CA ASP A 11 5.92 13.26 -0.12
C ASP A 11 5.90 11.87 0.56
N LYS A 12 6.79 10.97 0.15
CA LYS A 12 6.83 9.59 0.68
C LYS A 12 7.07 9.55 2.21
N ASP A 13 7.84 10.49 2.74
CA ASP A 13 8.34 10.45 4.12
C ASP A 13 7.31 11.06 5.07
N SER A 14 6.79 12.23 4.73
CA SER A 14 5.66 12.88 5.41
C SER A 14 4.41 12.01 5.40
N PHE A 15 4.18 11.26 4.33
CA PHE A 15 3.08 10.30 4.26
C PHE A 15 3.29 9.11 5.20
N ARG A 16 4.52 8.60 5.30
CA ARG A 16 4.86 7.49 6.21
C ARG A 16 4.58 7.87 7.66
N THR A 17 4.93 9.09 8.05
CA THR A 17 4.67 9.60 9.41
C THR A 17 3.17 9.58 9.75
N VAL A 18 2.31 10.05 8.86
CA VAL A 18 0.85 10.00 9.06
C VAL A 18 0.37 8.56 9.28
N PHE A 19 0.89 7.62 8.49
CA PHE A 19 0.53 6.21 8.61
C PHE A 19 0.95 5.57 9.93
N ARG A 20 2.16 5.89 10.42
CA ARG A 20 2.62 5.38 11.72
C ARG A 20 1.81 5.96 12.86
N ASN A 21 1.50 7.26 12.83
CA ASN A 21 0.67 7.90 13.85
C ASN A 21 -0.72 7.26 13.94
N VAL A 22 -1.37 7.01 12.79
CA VAL A 22 -2.68 6.34 12.76
C VAL A 22 -2.59 4.91 13.29
N ALA A 23 -1.51 4.19 12.96
CA ALA A 23 -1.33 2.82 13.42
C ALA A 23 -1.03 2.73 14.91
N GLU A 24 -0.24 3.65 15.45
CA GLU A 24 0.02 3.80 16.89
C GLU A 24 -1.26 4.14 17.65
N GLU A 25 -2.08 5.08 17.14
CA GLU A 25 -3.38 5.44 17.73
C GLU A 25 -4.36 4.26 17.71
N ALA A 26 -4.32 3.42 16.67
CA ALA A 26 -5.10 2.20 16.58
C ALA A 26 -4.53 1.04 17.44
N GLY A 27 -3.39 1.22 18.10
CA GLY A 27 -2.77 0.21 18.96
C GLY A 27 -2.04 -0.91 18.20
N PHE A 28 -1.59 -0.67 16.96
CA PHE A 28 -0.81 -1.65 16.22
C PHE A 28 0.66 -1.66 16.65
N ASP A 29 1.22 -2.87 16.81
CA ASP A 29 2.65 -3.07 16.99
C ASP A 29 3.41 -2.86 15.66
N LEU A 30 4.33 -1.89 15.69
CA LEU A 30 5.15 -1.48 14.55
C LEU A 30 6.64 -1.85 14.70
N GLU A 31 7.08 -2.50 15.79
CA GLU A 31 8.51 -2.77 16.04
C GLU A 31 9.17 -3.54 14.88
N ASN A 32 8.43 -4.47 14.27
CA ASN A 32 8.92 -5.33 13.20
C ASN A 32 8.22 -5.09 11.85
N ARG A 33 7.48 -3.98 11.70
CA ARG A 33 6.71 -3.69 10.48
C ARG A 33 7.05 -2.31 9.92
N ASP A 34 7.66 -2.29 8.74
CA ASP A 34 7.76 -1.04 7.97
C ASP A 34 6.42 -0.73 7.30
N LEU A 35 5.62 0.11 7.95
CA LEU A 35 4.37 0.60 7.41
C LEU A 35 4.66 1.77 6.46
N SER A 36 4.61 1.50 5.16
CA SER A 36 4.84 2.49 4.11
C SER A 36 3.63 2.57 3.17
N PRO A 37 3.50 3.63 2.34
CA PRO A 37 2.50 3.65 1.29
C PRO A 37 2.55 2.42 0.35
N TYR A 38 3.71 1.76 0.22
CA TYR A 38 3.84 0.52 -0.54
C TYR A 38 3.13 -0.66 0.15
N SER A 39 3.06 -0.70 1.48
CA SER A 39 2.36 -1.74 2.23
C SER A 39 0.86 -1.77 1.91
N ILE A 40 0.23 -0.61 1.73
CA ILE A 40 -1.17 -0.48 1.28
C ILE A 40 -1.33 -1.05 -0.14
N ARG A 41 -0.42 -0.66 -1.04
CA ARG A 41 -0.43 -1.14 -2.43
C ARG A 41 -0.30 -2.66 -2.48
N HIS A 42 0.57 -3.23 -1.64
CA HIS A 42 0.76 -4.67 -1.54
C HIS A 42 -0.52 -5.36 -1.08
N SER A 43 -1.08 -4.92 0.06
CA SER A 43 -2.33 -5.47 0.58
C SER A 43 -3.50 -5.38 -0.42
N THR A 44 -3.61 -4.24 -1.12
CA THR A 44 -4.64 -4.02 -2.14
C THR A 44 -4.46 -4.96 -3.33
N GLY A 45 -3.22 -5.20 -3.74
CA GLY A 45 -2.87 -6.15 -4.78
C GLY A 45 -3.31 -7.57 -4.44
N ASN A 46 -2.98 -8.02 -3.23
CA ASN A 46 -3.31 -9.35 -2.73
C ASN A 46 -4.82 -9.54 -2.63
N TYR A 47 -5.54 -8.55 -2.12
CA TYR A 47 -7.00 -8.56 -2.07
C TYR A 47 -7.63 -8.64 -3.46
N ALA A 48 -7.18 -7.80 -4.40
CA ALA A 48 -7.69 -7.81 -5.78
C ALA A 48 -7.37 -9.13 -6.52
N GLU A 49 -6.27 -9.79 -6.19
CA GLU A 49 -5.92 -11.12 -6.70
C GLU A 49 -6.81 -12.21 -6.11
N ALA A 50 -7.07 -12.17 -4.80
CA ALA A 50 -7.95 -13.12 -4.13
C ALA A 50 -9.39 -13.06 -4.68
N GLU A 51 -9.90 -11.84 -4.91
CA GLU A 51 -11.28 -11.64 -5.38
C GLU A 51 -11.46 -11.86 -6.90
N GLY A 52 -10.48 -11.43 -7.71
CA GLY A 52 -10.65 -11.32 -9.16
C GLY A 52 -9.53 -11.96 -9.98
N GLY A 53 -8.60 -12.66 -9.32
CA GLY A 53 -7.43 -13.28 -9.95
C GLY A 53 -6.34 -12.30 -10.40
N LEU A 54 -5.25 -12.86 -10.88
CA LEU A 54 -4.02 -12.14 -11.24
C LEU A 54 -4.23 -11.02 -12.27
N ALA A 55 -5.17 -11.19 -13.21
CA ALA A 55 -5.47 -10.17 -14.22
C ALA A 55 -6.13 -8.93 -13.62
N THR A 56 -7.02 -9.12 -12.64
CA THR A 56 -7.69 -8.04 -11.91
C THR A 56 -6.68 -7.26 -11.07
N ALA A 57 -5.83 -7.97 -10.32
CA ALA A 57 -4.73 -7.37 -9.58
C ALA A 57 -3.77 -6.59 -10.50
N ALA A 58 -3.38 -7.16 -11.65
CA ALA A 58 -2.50 -6.48 -12.61
C ALA A 58 -3.11 -5.19 -13.16
N LYS A 59 -4.42 -5.20 -13.48
CA LYS A 59 -5.15 -4.01 -13.93
C LYS A 59 -5.21 -2.94 -12.84
N GLN A 60 -5.54 -3.32 -11.61
CA GLN A 60 -5.63 -2.40 -10.47
C GLN A 60 -4.28 -1.77 -10.14
N LEU A 61 -3.21 -2.56 -10.15
CA LEU A 61 -1.85 -2.10 -9.90
C LEU A 61 -1.20 -1.45 -11.14
N ARG A 62 -1.84 -1.53 -12.32
CA ARG A 62 -1.31 -1.04 -13.60
C ARG A 62 0.05 -1.67 -13.96
N HIS A 63 0.25 -2.95 -13.63
CA HIS A 63 1.47 -3.66 -14.01
C HIS A 63 1.44 -4.05 -15.49
N LYS A 64 2.54 -3.78 -16.20
CA LYS A 64 2.69 -4.11 -17.62
C LYS A 64 3.09 -5.57 -17.89
N SER A 65 3.55 -6.30 -16.88
CA SER A 65 3.98 -7.69 -16.99
C SER A 65 3.34 -8.55 -15.89
N LYS A 66 2.98 -9.79 -16.22
CA LYS A 66 2.44 -10.76 -15.26
C LYS A 66 3.46 -11.12 -14.16
N GLN A 67 4.76 -11.04 -14.46
CA GLN A 67 5.83 -11.32 -13.49
C GLN A 67 5.85 -10.32 -12.33
N THR A 68 5.58 -9.04 -12.58
CA THR A 68 5.55 -8.03 -11.52
C THR A 68 4.32 -8.15 -10.62
N THR A 69 3.23 -8.72 -11.11
CA THR A 69 2.06 -9.07 -10.27
C THR A 69 2.33 -10.32 -9.43
N ARG A 70 3.06 -11.32 -9.96
CA ARG A 70 3.42 -12.53 -9.22
C ARG A 70 4.28 -12.27 -7.97
N LYS A 71 5.03 -11.17 -7.92
CA LYS A 71 5.74 -10.73 -6.68
C LYS A 71 4.81 -10.44 -5.50
N TYR A 72 3.53 -10.17 -5.77
CA TYR A 72 2.50 -9.88 -4.75
C TYR A 72 1.76 -11.16 -4.30
N SER A 73 1.87 -12.26 -5.05
CA SER A 73 1.28 -13.57 -4.74
C SER A 73 1.97 -14.32 -3.59
N HIS A 74 2.82 -13.66 -2.79
CA HIS A 74 3.43 -14.26 -1.62
C HIS A 74 2.80 -13.70 -0.33
N SER A 75 1.95 -14.52 0.30
CA SER A 75 1.59 -14.49 1.72
C SER A 75 1.52 -15.93 2.20
#